data_AF-A0A916WCL3-F1
#
_entry.id   AF-A0A916WCL3-F1
#
_cell.length_a   1.000
_cell.length_b   1.000
_cell.length_c   1.000
_cell.angle_alpha   90.00
_cell.angle_beta   90.00
_cell.angle_gamma   90.00
#
_symmetry.space_group_name_H-M   'P 1'
#
loop_
_entity.id
_entity.type
_entity.pdbx_description
1 polymer ?
#
loop_
_entity_poly.entity_id
_entity_poly.type
_entity_poly.pdbx_seq_one_letter_code
_entity_poly.pdbx_strand_id
1 'polypeptide(L)' 'MNAMSGNLYRALKSANVSDDLAQKAAEELVNYDQQLVDIRLDLAAIKAEQMVQRWMLGVVVAGVIALILRSFF' A
#
# COMPACT_ATOMS: atom_id res chain seq x y z
N MET A 1 7.20 5.34 19.88
CA MET A 1 6.88 6.69 19.39
C MET A 1 7.74 6.94 18.16
N ASN A 2 7.15 7.10 16.96
CA ASN A 2 7.92 7.38 15.74
C ASN A 2 8.35 8.87 15.73
N ALA A 3 9.30 9.24 14.85
CA ALA A 3 9.81 10.62 14.81
C ALA A 3 8.69 11.64 14.55
N MET A 4 7.68 11.26 13.77
CA MET A 4 6.57 12.11 13.38
C MET A 4 5.55 12.34 14.51
N SER A 5 5.18 11.31 15.28
CA SER A 5 4.28 11.43 16.43
C SER A 5 4.94 12.13 17.62
N GLY A 6 6.26 11.95 17.78
CA GLY A 6 7.04 12.75 18.73
C GLY A 6 7.09 14.23 18.38
N ASN A 7 7.14 14.57 17.08
CA ASN A 7 7.09 15.96 16.62
C ASN A 7 5.68 16.56 16.78
N LEU A 8 4.62 15.81 16.46
CA LEU A 8 3.24 16.27 16.69
C LEU A 8 2.99 16.52 18.19
N TYR A 9 3.38 15.58 19.05
CA TYR A 9 3.23 15.73 20.50
C TYR A 9 3.91 17.01 21.02
N ARG A 10 5.16 17.25 20.61
CA ARG A 10 5.92 18.45 21.00
C ARG A 10 5.27 19.73 20.47
N ALA A 11 4.76 19.72 19.24
CA ALA A 11 4.04 20.86 18.67
C ALA A 11 2.76 21.16 19.44
N LEU A 12 1.93 20.15 19.73
CA LEU A 12 0.71 20.30 20.54
C LEU A 12 1.04 20.79 21.95
N LYS A 13 2.12 20.29 22.56
CA LYS A 13 2.56 20.75 23.87
C LYS A 13 3.03 22.21 23.83
N SER A 14 3.75 22.62 22.80
CA SER A 14 4.15 24.02 22.60
C SER A 14 2.97 24.96 22.37
N ALA A 15 1.83 24.43 21.90
CA ALA A 15 0.55 25.14 21.77
C ALA A 15 -0.30 25.12 23.04
N ASN A 16 0.25 24.68 24.18
CA ASN A 16 -0.41 24.61 25.48
C ASN A 16 -1.63 23.65 25.53
N VAL A 17 -1.66 22.63 24.67
CA VAL A 17 -2.65 21.54 24.71
C VAL A 17 -2.36 20.64 25.91
N SER A 18 -3.41 20.08 26.53
CA SER A 18 -3.26 19.13 27.65
C SER A 18 -2.54 17.85 27.21
N ASP A 19 -1.77 17.24 28.11
CA ASP A 19 -0.96 16.05 27.78
C ASP A 19 -1.82 14.88 27.28
N ASP A 20 -2.99 14.66 27.88
CA ASP A 20 -3.93 13.62 27.45
C ASP A 20 -4.39 13.81 26.00
N LEU A 21 -4.72 15.04 25.60
CA LEU A 21 -5.14 15.34 24.24
C LEU A 21 -3.98 15.28 23.24
N ALA A 22 -2.81 15.79 23.63
CA ALA A 22 -1.61 15.74 22.81
C ALA A 22 -1.15 14.30 22.56
N GLN A 23 -1.24 13.45 23.58
CA GLN A 23 -0.91 12.03 23.48
C GLN A 23 -1.92 11.28 22.59
N LYS A 24 -3.23 11.47 22.82
CA LYS A 24 -4.27 10.83 21.98
C LYS A 24 -4.12 11.18 20.50
N ALA A 25 -3.88 12.45 20.17
CA ALA A 25 -3.68 12.87 18.80
C ALA A 25 -2.41 12.25 18.18
N ALA A 26 -1.33 12.13 18.95
CA ALA A 26 -0.09 11.48 18.50
C ALA A 26 -0.27 9.96 18.30
N GLU A 27 -1.05 9.30 19.17
CA GLU A 27 -1.38 7.87 19.04
C GLU A 27 -2.28 7.60 17.83
N GLU A 28 -3.27 8.45 17.58
CA GLU A 28 -4.14 8.33 16.42
C GLU A 28 -3.36 8.45 15.10
N LEU A 29 -2.38 9.37 15.03
CA LEU A 29 -1.47 9.45 13.89
C LEU A 29 -0.66 8.18 13.66
N VAL A 30 -0.16 7.54 14.73
CA VAL A 30 0.60 6.29 14.61
C VAL A 30 -0.29 5.18 14.05
N ASN A 31 -1.55 5.12 14.49
CA ASN A 31 -2.51 4.14 13.98
C ASN A 31 -2.79 4.36 12.48
N TYR A 32 -2.95 5.60 12.03
CA TYR A 32 -3.12 5.89 10.61
C TYR A 32 -1.87 5.56 9.78
N ASP A 33 -0.67 5.88 10.29
CA ASP A 33 0.59 5.57 9.62
C ASP A 33 0.75 4.05 9.43
N GLN A 34 0.41 3.27 10.46
CA GLN A 34 0.40 1.81 10.41
C GLN A 34 -0.58 1.28 9.34
N GLN A 35 -1.82 1.77 9.33
CA GLN A 35 -2.81 1.39 8.31
C GLN A 35 -2.34 1.73 6.89
N LEU A 36 -1.67 2.86 6.69
CA LEU A 36 -1.12 3.25 5.40
C LEU A 36 0.02 2.33 4.96
N VAL A 37 0.87 1.88 5.88
CA VAL A 37 1.91 0.90 5.59
C VAL A 37 1.29 -0.42 5.15
N ASP A 38 0.30 -0.92 5.87
CA ASP A 38 -0.38 -2.18 5.56
C ASP A 38 -1.04 -2.10 4.16
N ILE A 39 -1.77 -1.01 3.86
CA ILE A 39 -2.36 -0.77 2.54
C ILE A 39 -1.30 -0.76 1.44
N ARG A 40 -0.13 -0.16 1.67
CA ARG A 40 0.95 -0.14 0.67
C ARG A 40 1.51 -1.53 0.40
N LEU A 41 1.63 -2.37 1.44
CA LEU A 41 2.08 -3.74 1.32
C LEU A 41 1.06 -4.58 0.53
N ASP A 42 -0.22 -4.47 0.85
CA ASP A 42 -1.30 -5.15 0.14
C ASP A 42 -1.35 -4.73 -1.33
N LEU A 43 -1.22 -3.43 -1.62
CA LEU A 43 -1.16 -2.93 -2.99
C LEU A 43 0.07 -3.45 -3.75
N ALA A 44 1.22 -3.61 -3.07
CA ALA A 44 2.41 -4.18 -3.69
C ALA A 44 2.19 -5.65 -4.05
N ALA A 45 1.58 -6.43 -3.16
CA ALA A 45 1.21 -7.82 -3.41
C ALA A 45 0.24 -7.95 -4.59
N ILE A 46 -0.85 -7.16 -4.60
CA ILE A 46 -1.84 -7.15 -5.67
C ILE A 46 -1.19 -6.82 -7.02
N LYS A 47 -0.29 -5.82 -7.07
CA LYS A 47 0.43 -5.45 -8.30
C LYS A 47 1.33 -6.58 -8.80
N ALA A 48 2.00 -7.29 -7.90
CA ALA A 48 2.83 -8.44 -8.26
C ALA A 48 1.98 -9.57 -8.87
N GLU A 49 0.87 -9.92 -8.23
CA GLU A 49 -0.08 -10.92 -8.74
C GLU A 49 -0.66 -10.51 -10.09
N GLN A 50 -1.06 -9.25 -10.25
CA GLN A 50 -1.58 -8.72 -11.50
C GLN A 50 -0.54 -8.79 -12.63
N MET A 51 0.74 -8.55 -12.34
CA MET A 51 1.80 -8.67 -13.33
C MET A 51 1.94 -10.11 -13.83
N VAL A 52 1.90 -11.10 -12.93
CA VAL A 52 1.95 -12.52 -13.30
C VAL A 52 0.74 -12.91 -14.13
N GLN A 53 -0.47 -12.51 -13.71
CA GLN A 53 -1.70 -12.78 -14.46
C GLN A 53 -1.64 -12.20 -15.88
N ARG A 54 -1.15 -10.96 -16.04
CA ARG A 54 -1.00 -10.34 -17.36
C ARG A 54 -0.06 -11.13 -18.27
N TRP A 55 1.04 -11.66 -17.74
CA TRP A 55 1.96 -12.51 -18.50
C TRP A 55 1.32 -13.82 -18.92
N MET A 56 0.62 -14.51 -18.01
CA MET A 56 -0.06 -15.76 -18.31
C MET A 56 -1.13 -15.57 -19.39
N LEU A 57 -1.94 -14.51 -19.29
CA LEU A 57 -2.94 -14.18 -20.31
C LEU A 57 -2.28 -13.91 -21.67
N GLY A 58 -1.16 -13.18 -21.69
CA GLY A 58 -0.38 -12.96 -22.91
C GLY A 58 0.07 -14.27 -23.57
N VAL A 59 0.58 -15.23 -22.77
CA VAL A 59 0.98 -16.56 -23.27
C VAL A 59 -0.21 -17.33 -23.82
N VAL A 60 -1.36 -17.32 -23.13
CA VAL A 60 -2.57 -17.99 -23.61
C VAL A 60 -3.02 -17.42 -24.95
N VAL A 61 -3.08 -16.09 -25.07
CA VAL A 61 -3.45 -15.41 -26.32
C VAL A 61 -2.48 -15.77 -27.44
N ALA A 62 -1.17 -15.72 -27.18
CA ALA A 62 -0.14 -16.11 -28.15
C ALA A 62 -0.29 -17.58 -28.57
N GLY A 63 -0.58 -18.48 -27.63
CA GLY A 63 -0.85 -19.89 -27.89
C GLY A 63 -2.06 -20.11 -28.81
N VAL A 64 -3.16 -19.41 -28.55
CA VAL A 64 -4.35 -19.44 -29.41
C VAL A 64 -4.02 -18.96 -30.82
N ILE A 65 -3.30 -17.83 -30.96
CA ILE A 65 -2.86 -17.31 -32.26
C ILE A 65 -1.98 -18.33 -32.98
N ALA A 66 -1.03 -18.95 -32.29
CA ALA A 66 -0.15 -19.96 -32.88
C ALA A 66 -0.92 -21.19 -33.38
N LEU A 67 -1.93 -21.65 -32.63
CA LEU A 67 -2.79 -22.76 -33.05
C LEU A 67 -3.61 -22.41 -34.30
N ILE A 68 -4.17 -21.20 -34.35
CA ILE A 68 -4.89 -20.71 -35.53
C ILE A 68 -3.95 -20.70 -36.74
N LEU A 69 -2.77 -20.09 -36.61
CA LEU A 69 -1.81 -20.01 -37.71
C LEU A 69 -1.45 -21.40 -38.23
N ARG A 70 -1.13 -22.34 -37.34
CA ARG A 70 -0.81 -23.73 -37.71
C ARG A 70 -1.98 -24.50 -38.34
N SER A 71 -3.22 -24.16 -37.99
CA SER A 71 -4.40 -24.91 -38.46
C SER A 71 -4.87 -24.44 -39.84
N PHE A 72 -4.61 -23.18 -40.18
CA PHE A 72 -5.14 -22.55 -41.40
C PHE A 72 -4.07 -22.18 -42.44
N PHE A 73 -2.78 -22.20 -42.08
CA PHE A 73 -1.66 -21.91 -42.98
C PHE A 73 -0.56 -22.98 -42.83
#